data_AF-A0AAD5XH86-F1
#
_entry.id   AF-A0AAD5XH86-F1
#
_cell.length_a   1.000
_cell.length_b   1.000
_cell.length_c   1.000
_cell.angle_alpha   90.00
_cell.angle_beta   90.00
_cell.angle_gamma   90.00
#
_symmetry.space_group_name_H-M   'P 1'
#
loop_
_entity.id
_entity.type
_entity.pdbx_description
1 polymer ?
#
loop_
_entity_poly.entity_id
_entity_poly.type
_entity_poly.pdbx_seq_one_letter_code
_entity_poly.pdbx_strand_id
1 'polypeptide(L)'
;MNYSTISLGILLPFSMPQSYSMADYQNCFFMSHLASLAIQEINARDDLLPNIRIDTSLIDSWHQPRSHYDVSSNTSLYTSSGYAATAALKAVEKIDNLVAVYGGLWSDTTESAASVLSQYKIPMCGDLQGSPALSNKNNYPYFFRIYSNAATKVPQVMQLLLTHWKVTRVALLVSKKEPYFSAAREMIRILNLNGVSVLAVSSYDQGVDGISESFLKVDARYILSFVEGQAFYQVYFNLPYLVGPKFVWIGMDTPYNAGTNLSTAEIDAVRGFILIAPKTESSNSAPYSHLNASWHAYISQLHLASSRAPTYLEIEMPVGAYDCIYTIAYGLDKVYNLFHVKILIP
;
A
#
# COMPACT_ATOMS: atom_id res chain seq x y z
N MET A 1 -39.92 -3.88 2.51
CA MET A 1 -39.21 -4.21 1.25
C MET A 1 -38.31 -5.40 1.56
N ASN A 2 -38.35 -6.49 0.79
CA ASN A 2 -37.46 -7.63 0.99
C ASN A 2 -36.11 -7.29 0.33
N TYR A 3 -35.10 -7.00 1.13
CA TYR A 3 -33.73 -6.85 0.66
C TYR A 3 -33.10 -8.23 0.48
N SER A 4 -32.29 -8.39 -0.57
CA SER A 4 -31.34 -9.51 -0.67
C SER A 4 -30.02 -9.11 -0.03
N THR A 5 -29.38 -10.02 0.69
CA THR A 5 -28.11 -9.74 1.38
C THR A 5 -26.96 -10.46 0.69
N ILE A 6 -25.89 -9.70 0.38
CA ILE A 6 -24.61 -10.21 -0.11
C ILE A 6 -23.52 -9.90 0.92
N SER A 7 -22.46 -10.71 0.95
CA SER A 7 -21.37 -10.54 1.91
C SER A 7 -20.12 -10.02 1.22
N LEU A 8 -19.50 -9.01 1.82
CA LEU A 8 -18.17 -8.53 1.48
C LEU A 8 -17.20 -8.89 2.62
N GLY A 9 -16.14 -9.60 2.28
CA GLY A 9 -15.09 -9.99 3.21
C GLY A 9 -14.04 -8.89 3.38
N ILE A 10 -13.66 -8.58 4.62
CA ILE A 10 -12.52 -7.69 4.91
C ILE A 10 -11.37 -8.57 5.44
N LEU A 11 -10.31 -8.68 4.65
CA LEU A 11 -9.17 -9.57 4.85
C LEU A 11 -7.89 -8.76 5.06
N LEU A 12 -7.66 -8.24 6.27
CA LEU A 12 -6.42 -7.54 6.63
C LEU A 12 -5.50 -8.49 7.40
N PRO A 13 -4.17 -8.44 7.21
CA PRO A 13 -3.28 -9.44 7.78
C PRO A 13 -3.32 -9.49 9.29
N PHE A 14 -2.95 -10.68 9.72
CA PHE A 14 -3.57 -11.36 10.83
C PHE A 14 -2.61 -11.40 12.01
N SER A 15 -3.16 -11.18 13.20
CA SER A 15 -2.47 -11.19 14.49
C SER A 15 -1.08 -10.57 14.43
N MET A 16 -0.95 -9.28 14.69
CA MET A 16 0.36 -8.67 14.66
C MET A 16 1.29 -9.34 15.70
N PRO A 17 2.43 -9.94 15.30
CA PRO A 17 3.49 -10.32 16.23
C PRO A 17 3.78 -9.23 17.26
N GLN A 18 4.28 -9.64 18.43
CA GLN A 18 4.79 -8.72 19.46
C GLN A 18 5.84 -7.72 18.93
N SER A 19 6.46 -7.99 17.78
CA SER A 19 7.49 -7.17 17.14
C SER A 19 6.97 -6.09 16.17
N TYR A 20 5.66 -5.99 15.90
CA TYR A 20 5.14 -4.95 15.01
C TYR A 20 4.96 -3.60 15.71
N SER A 21 5.08 -2.53 14.93
CA SER A 21 4.94 -1.17 15.44
C SER A 21 3.48 -0.86 15.81
N MET A 22 3.27 0.04 16.78
CA MET A 22 1.92 0.54 17.09
C MET A 22 1.24 1.19 15.87
N ALA A 23 2.03 1.74 14.94
CA ALA A 23 1.54 2.37 13.72
C ALA A 23 0.89 1.36 12.76
N ASP A 24 1.45 0.15 12.61
CA ASP A 24 0.87 -0.89 11.75
C ASP A 24 -0.49 -1.36 12.29
N TYR A 25 -0.63 -1.46 13.62
CA TYR A 25 -1.90 -1.81 14.26
C TYR A 25 -2.97 -0.77 13.95
N GLN A 26 -2.59 0.49 14.10
CA GLN A 26 -3.42 1.64 13.86
C GLN A 26 -3.88 1.66 12.39
N ASN A 27 -2.97 1.41 11.44
CA ASN A 27 -3.30 1.34 10.02
C ASN A 27 -4.36 0.27 9.71
N CYS A 28 -4.18 -0.97 10.16
CA CYS A 28 -5.18 -2.04 9.97
C CYS A 28 -6.54 -1.68 10.63
N PHE A 29 -6.48 -1.07 11.81
CA PHE A 29 -7.66 -0.56 12.48
C PHE A 29 -8.39 0.48 11.63
N PHE A 30 -7.69 1.47 11.07
CA PHE A 30 -8.34 2.48 10.23
C PHE A 30 -8.88 1.93 8.92
N MET A 31 -8.12 1.06 8.26
CA MET A 31 -8.52 0.43 6.99
C MET A 31 -9.84 -0.34 7.13
N SER A 32 -9.98 -1.16 8.18
CA SER A 32 -11.21 -1.93 8.41
C SER A 32 -12.43 -1.05 8.70
N HIS A 33 -12.23 0.00 9.49
CA HIS A 33 -13.30 0.92 9.87
C HIS A 33 -13.70 1.83 8.69
N LEU A 34 -12.75 2.26 7.85
CA LEU A 34 -13.07 3.00 6.62
C LEU A 34 -13.81 2.15 5.60
N ALA A 35 -13.42 0.88 5.44
CA ALA A 35 -14.18 -0.07 4.64
C ALA A 35 -15.61 -0.25 5.18
N SER A 36 -15.76 -0.34 6.51
CA SER A 36 -17.08 -0.46 7.16
C SER A 36 -17.93 0.81 7.00
N LEU A 37 -17.33 2.00 7.11
CA LEU A 37 -17.97 3.28 6.83
C LEU A 37 -18.48 3.35 5.37
N ALA A 38 -17.64 2.97 4.41
CA ALA A 38 -18.05 2.93 3.00
C ALA A 38 -19.29 2.06 2.79
N ILE A 39 -19.33 0.88 3.43
CA ILE A 39 -20.47 -0.04 3.33
C ILE A 39 -21.72 0.55 3.98
N GLN A 40 -21.59 1.23 5.12
CA GLN A 40 -22.70 1.93 5.77
C GLN A 40 -23.31 3.00 4.85
N GLU A 41 -22.47 3.80 4.20
CA GLU A 41 -22.92 4.83 3.27
C GLU A 41 -23.56 4.24 2.00
N ILE A 42 -22.96 3.21 1.41
CA ILE A 42 -23.52 2.50 0.24
C ILE A 42 -24.90 1.94 0.57
N ASN A 43 -25.05 1.27 1.71
CA ASN A 43 -26.33 0.74 2.16
C ASN A 43 -27.38 1.83 2.46
N ALA A 44 -26.97 3.09 2.67
CA ALA A 44 -27.89 4.22 2.87
C ALA A 44 -28.36 4.86 1.55
N ARG A 45 -27.79 4.44 0.41
CA ARG A 45 -28.14 4.96 -0.90
C ARG A 45 -29.28 4.18 -1.54
N ASP A 46 -30.18 4.89 -2.19
CA ASP A 46 -31.27 4.31 -2.97
C ASP A 46 -30.90 4.14 -4.46
N ASP A 47 -29.81 4.76 -4.90
CA ASP A 47 -29.35 4.80 -6.30
C ASP A 47 -28.21 3.82 -6.63
N LEU A 48 -27.68 3.13 -5.62
CA LEU A 48 -26.58 2.18 -5.76
C LEU A 48 -26.96 0.87 -5.09
N LEU A 49 -26.97 -0.24 -5.85
CA LEU A 49 -27.42 -1.56 -5.39
C LEU A 49 -28.86 -1.53 -4.81
N PRO A 50 -29.85 -0.98 -5.55
CA PRO A 50 -31.22 -0.87 -5.04
C PRO A 50 -31.80 -2.25 -4.74
N ASN A 51 -32.32 -2.43 -3.52
CA ASN A 51 -32.85 -3.69 -2.97
C ASN A 51 -31.80 -4.75 -2.58
N ILE A 52 -30.51 -4.40 -2.59
CA ILE A 52 -29.43 -5.25 -2.08
C ILE A 52 -28.81 -4.57 -0.85
N ARG A 53 -28.50 -5.35 0.18
CA ARG A 53 -27.72 -4.91 1.33
C ARG A 53 -26.39 -5.65 1.34
N ILE A 54 -25.31 -4.92 1.58
CA ILE A 54 -23.98 -5.49 1.78
C ILE A 54 -23.79 -5.71 3.28
N ASP A 55 -23.61 -6.97 3.68
CA ASP A 55 -23.12 -7.34 5.00
C ASP A 55 -21.60 -7.47 4.97
N THR A 56 -20.97 -7.11 6.09
CA THR A 56 -19.52 -7.14 6.24
C THR A 56 -19.11 -8.31 7.09
N SER A 57 -18.15 -9.10 6.62
CA SER A 57 -17.51 -10.14 7.42
C SER A 57 -16.03 -9.84 7.58
N LEU A 58 -15.60 -9.55 8.80
CA LEU A 58 -14.18 -9.49 9.13
C LEU A 58 -13.62 -10.91 9.07
N ILE A 59 -12.75 -11.16 8.10
CA ILE A 59 -12.09 -12.45 7.95
C ILE A 59 -10.89 -12.43 8.87
N ASP A 60 -11.01 -13.22 9.93
CA ASP A 60 -10.02 -13.41 10.99
C ASP A 60 -9.81 -12.16 11.89
N SER A 61 -10.02 -12.38 13.18
CA SER A 61 -10.28 -11.34 14.16
C SER A 61 -9.01 -10.91 14.89
N TRP A 62 -8.35 -9.88 14.37
CA TRP A 62 -7.32 -9.09 15.07
C TRP A 62 -7.91 -8.21 16.19
N HIS A 63 -9.24 -8.16 16.32
CA HIS A 63 -9.96 -7.54 17.43
C HIS A 63 -10.00 -8.37 18.71
N GLN A 64 -9.59 -9.64 18.67
CA GLN A 64 -9.60 -10.46 19.89
C GLN A 64 -8.53 -9.97 20.87
N PRO A 65 -8.86 -9.88 22.18
CA PRO A 65 -7.91 -9.49 23.21
C PRO A 65 -6.61 -10.31 23.12
N ARG A 66 -5.48 -9.66 23.43
CA ARG A 66 -4.12 -10.25 23.50
C ARG A 66 -4.04 -11.61 24.21
N SER A 67 -5.00 -11.94 25.07
CA SER A 67 -5.09 -13.17 25.85
C SER A 67 -5.61 -14.40 25.08
N HIS A 68 -6.22 -14.23 23.90
CA HIS A 68 -6.75 -15.34 23.09
C HIS A 68 -5.77 -15.88 22.06
N TYR A 69 -4.65 -15.18 21.86
CA TYR A 69 -3.53 -15.70 21.10
C TYR A 69 -2.60 -16.44 22.05
N ASP A 70 -2.27 -17.69 21.75
CA ASP A 70 -1.12 -18.36 22.36
C ASP A 70 0.15 -17.72 21.81
N VAL A 71 0.46 -16.51 22.29
CA VAL A 71 1.61 -15.69 21.85
C VAL A 71 2.94 -16.26 22.33
N SER A 72 2.93 -17.45 22.94
CA SER A 72 4.11 -18.04 23.58
C SER A 72 5.05 -18.77 22.62
N SER A 73 4.69 -19.01 21.34
CA SER A 73 5.58 -19.83 20.49
C SER A 73 5.69 -19.55 18.98
N ASN A 74 4.76 -18.87 18.27
CA ASN A 74 5.00 -18.71 16.82
C ASN A 74 4.23 -17.58 16.11
N THR A 75 4.61 -16.33 16.39
CA THR A 75 4.07 -15.14 15.72
C THR A 75 4.36 -15.10 14.20
N SER A 76 5.39 -15.82 13.73
CA SER A 76 5.76 -15.90 12.30
C SER A 76 4.73 -16.62 11.43
N LEU A 77 3.85 -17.44 12.02
CA LEU A 77 2.86 -18.20 11.27
C LEU A 77 1.71 -17.34 10.78
N TYR A 78 1.23 -16.39 11.57
CA TYR A 78 -0.01 -15.68 11.30
C TYR A 78 0.15 -14.51 10.32
N THR A 79 1.36 -13.97 10.16
CA THR A 79 1.69 -12.98 9.12
C THR A 79 2.30 -13.62 7.86
N SER A 80 2.29 -14.96 7.78
CA SER A 80 2.85 -15.67 6.63
C SER A 80 1.89 -15.70 5.44
N SER A 81 2.47 -15.82 4.25
CA SER A 81 1.76 -16.14 3.01
C SER A 81 0.83 -17.37 3.13
N GLY A 82 1.27 -18.42 3.83
CA GLY A 82 0.47 -19.63 4.03
C GLY A 82 -0.78 -19.39 4.89
N TYR A 83 -0.67 -18.53 5.89
CA TYR A 83 -1.82 -18.14 6.70
C TYR A 83 -2.80 -17.28 5.91
N ALA A 84 -2.30 -16.32 5.12
CA ALA A 84 -3.14 -15.50 4.26
C ALA A 84 -3.96 -16.34 3.25
N ALA A 85 -3.33 -17.36 2.66
CA ALA A 85 -4.04 -18.34 1.83
C ALA A 85 -5.12 -19.10 2.61
N THR A 86 -4.81 -19.53 3.84
CA THR A 86 -5.76 -20.27 4.70
C THR A 86 -6.93 -19.38 5.14
N ALA A 87 -6.70 -18.11 5.45
CA ALA A 87 -7.73 -17.15 5.81
C ALA A 87 -8.66 -16.87 4.62
N ALA A 88 -8.10 -16.70 3.43
CA ALA A 88 -8.88 -16.58 2.20
C ALA A 88 -9.74 -17.84 1.95
N LEU A 89 -9.18 -19.04 2.11
CA LEU A 89 -9.94 -20.28 1.96
C LEU A 89 -11.09 -20.38 2.98
N LYS A 90 -10.83 -20.07 4.26
CA LYS A 90 -11.86 -20.02 5.31
C LYS A 90 -12.97 -19.02 4.99
N ALA A 91 -12.64 -17.88 4.39
CA ALA A 91 -13.65 -16.91 3.96
C ALA A 91 -14.61 -17.53 2.94
N VAL A 92 -14.06 -18.21 1.93
CA VAL A 92 -14.85 -18.90 0.91
C VAL A 92 -15.72 -20.00 1.52
N GLU A 93 -15.18 -20.77 2.48
CA GLU A 93 -15.90 -21.90 3.07
C GLU A 93 -16.99 -21.51 4.08
N LYS A 94 -16.85 -20.35 4.74
CA LYS A 94 -17.67 -20.01 5.92
C LYS A 94 -18.53 -18.77 5.78
N ILE A 95 -18.27 -17.91 4.80
CA ILE A 95 -19.06 -16.69 4.59
C ILE A 95 -20.06 -16.96 3.48
N ASP A 96 -21.32 -17.11 3.89
CA ASP A 96 -22.43 -17.24 2.97
C ASP A 96 -22.54 -15.99 2.08
N ASN A 97 -22.85 -16.21 0.79
CA ASN A 97 -23.02 -15.14 -0.20
C ASN A 97 -21.79 -14.21 -0.35
N LEU A 98 -20.57 -14.71 -0.16
CA LEU A 98 -19.35 -13.94 -0.35
C LEU A 98 -19.17 -13.56 -1.83
N VAL A 99 -19.31 -12.27 -2.15
CA VAL A 99 -19.22 -11.78 -3.55
C VAL A 99 -17.91 -11.08 -3.87
N ALA A 100 -17.19 -10.59 -2.86
CA ALA A 100 -15.92 -9.90 -3.02
C ALA A 100 -15.16 -9.84 -1.70
N VAL A 101 -13.85 -9.61 -1.79
CA VAL A 101 -12.97 -9.38 -0.65
C VAL A 101 -12.23 -8.07 -0.83
N TYR A 102 -12.12 -7.29 0.23
CA TYR A 102 -11.20 -6.16 0.35
C TYR A 102 -10.08 -6.52 1.32
N GLY A 103 -8.85 -6.15 1.01
CA GLY A 103 -7.77 -6.11 1.98
C GLY A 103 -6.42 -6.59 1.45
N GLY A 104 -5.58 -7.06 2.36
CA GLY A 104 -4.15 -7.20 2.19
C GLY A 104 -3.40 -5.99 2.75
N LEU A 105 -2.26 -6.21 3.40
CA LEU A 105 -1.32 -5.14 3.81
C LEU A 105 -0.05 -5.28 2.99
N TRP A 106 0.58 -6.45 3.07
CA TRP A 106 1.83 -6.75 2.41
C TRP A 106 1.60 -7.45 1.07
N SER A 107 2.51 -7.24 0.12
CA SER A 107 2.36 -7.78 -1.22
C SER A 107 2.39 -9.32 -1.25
N ASP A 108 3.31 -9.93 -0.51
CA ASP A 108 3.51 -11.39 -0.41
C ASP A 108 2.32 -12.17 0.17
N THR A 109 1.72 -11.64 1.22
CA THR A 109 0.50 -12.19 1.84
C THR A 109 -0.69 -12.01 0.92
N THR A 110 -0.80 -10.85 0.28
CA THR A 110 -1.87 -10.55 -0.68
C THR A 110 -1.80 -11.42 -1.92
N GLU A 111 -0.60 -11.67 -2.46
CA GLU A 111 -0.40 -12.60 -3.58
C GLU A 111 -0.94 -14.00 -3.25
N SER A 112 -0.77 -14.44 -2.01
CA SER A 112 -1.25 -15.76 -1.56
C SER A 112 -2.77 -15.80 -1.42
N ALA A 113 -3.37 -14.80 -0.77
CA ALA A 113 -4.82 -14.68 -0.65
C ALA A 113 -5.51 -14.51 -2.01
N ALA A 114 -4.97 -13.64 -2.87
CA ALA A 114 -5.47 -13.38 -4.21
C ALA A 114 -5.41 -14.62 -5.11
N SER A 115 -4.38 -15.47 -4.95
CA SER A 115 -4.26 -16.75 -5.65
C SER A 115 -5.43 -17.66 -5.31
N VAL A 116 -5.73 -17.84 -4.01
CA VAL A 116 -6.85 -18.65 -3.53
C VAL A 116 -8.18 -18.10 -4.03
N LEU A 117 -8.46 -16.82 -3.80
CA LEU A 117 -9.73 -16.20 -4.22
C LEU A 117 -9.93 -16.25 -5.73
N SER A 118 -8.85 -16.18 -6.52
CA SER A 118 -8.91 -16.33 -7.98
C SER A 118 -9.35 -17.73 -8.43
N GLN A 119 -9.03 -18.80 -7.68
CA GLN A 119 -9.53 -20.15 -7.96
C GLN A 119 -11.05 -20.24 -7.81
N TYR A 120 -11.61 -19.46 -6.88
CA TYR A 120 -13.05 -19.38 -6.61
C TYR A 120 -13.76 -18.25 -7.35
N LYS A 121 -13.04 -17.51 -8.22
CA LYS A 121 -13.57 -16.39 -9.00
C LYS A 121 -14.14 -15.25 -8.14
N ILE A 122 -13.61 -15.08 -6.93
CA ILE A 122 -14.02 -14.02 -6.01
C ILE A 122 -13.08 -12.82 -6.23
N PRO A 123 -13.60 -11.65 -6.67
CA PRO A 123 -12.80 -10.45 -6.80
C PRO A 123 -12.17 -10.02 -5.48
N MET A 124 -10.89 -9.66 -5.52
CA MET A 124 -10.17 -9.09 -4.39
C MET A 124 -9.65 -7.70 -4.73
N CYS A 125 -9.96 -6.70 -3.90
CA CYS A 125 -9.41 -5.34 -4.00
C CYS A 125 -8.34 -5.11 -2.94
N GLY A 126 -7.13 -4.73 -3.35
CA GLY A 126 -6.07 -4.24 -2.48
C GLY A 126 -5.82 -2.73 -2.64
N ASP A 127 -5.25 -2.10 -1.63
CA ASP A 127 -5.08 -0.63 -1.60
C ASP A 127 -3.66 -0.16 -1.30
N LEU A 128 -2.76 -1.05 -0.87
CA LEU A 128 -1.38 -0.69 -0.49
C LEU A 128 -0.29 -1.51 -1.20
N GLN A 129 -0.67 -2.63 -1.81
CA GLN A 129 0.33 -3.56 -2.32
C GLN A 129 0.97 -3.01 -3.59
N GLY A 130 2.28 -2.77 -3.54
CA GLY A 130 3.07 -2.24 -4.65
C GLY A 130 3.70 -3.30 -5.57
N SER A 131 3.73 -4.59 -5.20
CA SER A 131 4.37 -5.64 -6.01
C SER A 131 3.80 -5.69 -7.42
N PRO A 132 4.64 -5.67 -8.48
CA PRO A 132 4.16 -5.86 -9.85
C PRO A 132 3.60 -7.26 -10.13
N ALA A 133 3.97 -8.28 -9.34
CA ALA A 133 3.50 -9.64 -9.55
C ALA A 133 1.97 -9.74 -9.47
N LEU A 134 1.35 -8.96 -8.57
CA LEU A 134 -0.10 -8.81 -8.44
C LEU A 134 -0.80 -8.27 -9.70
N SER A 135 -0.06 -7.70 -10.66
CA SER A 135 -0.62 -7.27 -11.94
C SER A 135 -0.71 -8.39 -12.98
N ASN A 136 -0.14 -9.57 -12.72
CA ASN A 136 -0.19 -10.72 -13.62
C ASN A 136 -1.58 -11.38 -13.57
N LYS A 137 -2.41 -11.11 -14.57
CA LYS A 137 -3.78 -11.66 -14.69
C LYS A 137 -3.84 -13.15 -15.02
N ASN A 138 -2.73 -13.78 -15.41
CA ASN A 138 -2.69 -15.23 -15.53
C ASN A 138 -2.64 -15.90 -14.14
N ASN A 139 -2.02 -15.24 -13.17
CA ASN A 139 -1.90 -15.74 -11.80
C ASN A 139 -3.04 -15.22 -10.91
N TYR A 140 -3.42 -13.96 -11.07
CA TYR A 140 -4.41 -13.26 -10.25
C TYR A 140 -5.51 -12.60 -11.10
N PRO A 141 -6.30 -13.38 -11.87
CA PRO A 141 -7.32 -12.84 -12.77
C PRO A 141 -8.37 -11.98 -12.05
N TYR A 142 -8.66 -12.28 -10.79
CA TYR A 142 -9.70 -11.60 -9.99
C TYR A 142 -9.15 -10.56 -9.01
N PHE A 143 -7.85 -10.31 -8.98
CA PHE A 143 -7.26 -9.27 -8.14
C PHE A 143 -7.23 -7.92 -8.85
N PHE A 144 -7.58 -6.84 -8.17
CA PHE A 144 -7.33 -5.47 -8.62
C PHE A 144 -6.94 -4.58 -7.44
N ARG A 145 -6.43 -3.38 -7.71
CA ARG A 145 -6.01 -2.46 -6.66
C ARG A 145 -6.21 -1.00 -7.02
N ILE A 146 -6.47 -0.19 -6.00
CA ILE A 146 -6.55 1.27 -6.13
C ILE A 146 -5.15 1.90 -6.10
N TYR A 147 -4.19 1.26 -5.41
CA TYR A 147 -2.82 1.75 -5.35
C TYR A 147 -2.19 1.87 -6.74
N SER A 148 -1.65 3.05 -7.05
CA SER A 148 -0.91 3.26 -8.29
C SER A 148 0.29 2.31 -8.32
N ASN A 149 0.56 1.66 -9.45
CA ASN A 149 1.73 0.79 -9.58
C ASN A 149 3.03 1.62 -9.54
N ALA A 150 3.48 1.94 -8.33
CA ALA A 150 4.63 2.82 -8.07
C ALA A 150 5.91 2.27 -8.70
N ALA A 151 6.06 0.94 -8.75
CA ALA A 151 7.17 0.29 -9.43
C ALA A 151 7.27 0.61 -10.93
N THR A 152 6.19 1.07 -11.58
CA THR A 152 6.22 1.52 -12.97
C THR A 152 6.11 3.03 -13.11
N LYS A 153 5.26 3.67 -12.30
CA LYS A 153 4.97 5.10 -12.41
C LYS A 153 6.10 5.98 -11.90
N VAL A 154 6.74 5.61 -10.79
CA VAL A 154 7.84 6.40 -10.23
C VAL A 154 9.03 6.47 -11.20
N PRO A 155 9.51 5.35 -11.78
CA PRO A 155 10.55 5.40 -12.81
C PRO A 155 10.19 6.26 -14.03
N GLN A 156 8.93 6.22 -14.50
CA GLN A 156 8.47 7.05 -15.61
C GLN A 156 8.55 8.55 -15.30
N VAL A 157 8.10 8.95 -14.11
CA VAL A 157 8.16 10.36 -13.66
C VAL A 157 9.61 10.81 -13.48
N MET A 158 10.45 9.97 -12.85
CA MET A 158 11.89 10.24 -12.73
C MET A 158 12.52 10.44 -14.11
N GLN A 159 12.24 9.59 -15.10
CA GLN A 159 12.77 9.76 -16.46
C GLN A 159 12.33 11.08 -17.11
N LEU A 160 11.07 11.49 -16.95
CA LEU A 160 10.60 12.77 -17.48
C LEU A 160 11.40 13.94 -16.90
N LEU A 161 11.66 13.90 -15.59
CA LEU A 161 12.48 14.90 -14.90
C LEU A 161 13.92 14.92 -15.42
N LEU A 162 14.56 13.75 -15.54
CA LEU A 162 15.92 13.62 -16.07
C LEU A 162 16.02 14.13 -17.51
N THR A 163 15.01 13.86 -18.33
CA THR A 163 14.93 14.33 -19.72
C THR A 163 14.86 15.85 -19.77
N HIS A 164 13.99 16.47 -18.96
CA HIS A 164 13.83 17.92 -18.88
C HIS A 164 15.16 18.61 -18.49
N TRP A 165 15.91 17.99 -17.58
CA TRP A 165 17.21 18.49 -17.12
C TRP A 165 18.40 18.07 -17.98
N LYS A 166 18.17 17.33 -19.06
CA LYS A 166 19.22 16.82 -19.96
C LYS A 166 20.27 16.00 -19.20
N VAL A 167 19.84 15.22 -18.21
CA VAL A 167 20.71 14.32 -17.45
C VAL A 167 21.03 13.10 -18.28
N THR A 168 22.31 12.78 -18.40
CA THR A 168 22.81 11.64 -19.20
C THR A 168 23.57 10.60 -18.39
N ARG A 169 23.81 10.85 -17.10
CA ARG A 169 24.64 10.00 -16.22
C ARG A 169 24.02 9.95 -14.82
N VAL A 170 23.77 8.74 -14.33
CA VAL A 170 23.17 8.50 -12.99
C VAL A 170 23.87 7.37 -12.25
N ALA A 171 23.76 7.37 -10.93
CA ALA A 171 24.03 6.21 -10.07
C ALA A 171 22.73 5.78 -9.38
N LEU A 172 22.58 4.49 -9.07
CA LEU A 172 21.39 3.94 -8.43
C LEU A 172 21.74 3.27 -7.09
N LEU A 173 20.93 3.54 -6.08
CA LEU A 173 20.91 2.81 -4.81
C LEU A 173 19.63 1.96 -4.76
N VAL A 174 19.78 0.65 -4.50
CA VAL A 174 18.69 -0.32 -4.68
C VAL A 174 18.53 -1.24 -3.48
N SER A 175 17.30 -1.34 -2.96
CA SER A 175 16.85 -2.34 -2.00
C SER A 175 16.31 -3.57 -2.73
N LYS A 176 16.40 -4.74 -2.10
CA LYS A 176 15.77 -5.98 -2.60
C LYS A 176 14.28 -6.09 -2.24
N LYS A 177 13.74 -5.15 -1.46
CA LYS A 177 12.32 -5.14 -1.09
C LYS A 177 11.47 -4.59 -2.23
N GLU A 178 10.30 -5.18 -2.44
CA GLU A 178 9.28 -4.62 -3.32
C GLU A 178 8.52 -3.47 -2.61
N PRO A 179 8.06 -2.44 -3.33
CA PRO A 179 8.14 -2.24 -4.79
C PRO A 179 9.49 -1.70 -5.31
N TYR A 180 10.43 -1.39 -4.43
CA TYR A 180 11.68 -0.70 -4.78
C TYR A 180 12.56 -1.46 -5.75
N PHE A 181 12.71 -2.77 -5.56
CA PHE A 181 13.51 -3.61 -6.43
C PHE A 181 12.99 -3.61 -7.88
N SER A 182 11.69 -3.82 -8.06
CA SER A 182 11.09 -3.75 -9.40
C SER A 182 11.11 -2.35 -9.99
N ALA A 183 10.94 -1.30 -9.17
CA ALA A 183 11.10 0.08 -9.61
C ALA A 183 12.50 0.36 -10.16
N ALA A 184 13.54 -0.10 -9.46
CA ALA A 184 14.93 0.06 -9.91
C ALA A 184 15.20 -0.68 -11.22
N ARG A 185 14.69 -1.92 -11.36
CA ARG A 185 14.81 -2.68 -12.62
C ARG A 185 14.15 -1.96 -13.79
N GLU A 186 12.94 -1.46 -13.58
CA GLU A 186 12.22 -0.69 -14.59
C GLU A 186 12.94 0.63 -14.92
N MET A 187 13.50 1.30 -13.91
CA MET A 187 14.29 2.51 -14.11
C MET A 187 15.52 2.24 -14.98
N ILE A 188 16.30 1.18 -14.69
CA ILE A 188 17.47 0.79 -15.51
C ILE A 188 17.04 0.56 -16.97
N ARG A 189 15.93 -0.13 -17.18
CA ARG A 189 15.38 -0.37 -18.52
C ARG A 189 15.03 0.95 -19.23
N ILE A 190 14.32 1.85 -18.55
CA ILE A 190 13.91 3.15 -19.10
C ILE A 190 15.14 4.03 -19.38
N LEU A 191 16.12 4.08 -18.49
CA LEU A 191 17.36 4.85 -18.67
C LEU A 191 18.11 4.41 -19.93
N ASN A 192 18.28 3.09 -20.10
CA ASN A 192 18.94 2.52 -21.28
C ASN A 192 18.21 2.89 -22.58
N LEU A 193 16.87 2.83 -22.60
CA LEU A 193 16.08 3.21 -23.76
C LEU A 193 16.15 4.71 -24.10
N ASN A 194 16.50 5.55 -23.14
CA ASN A 194 16.61 7.00 -23.30
C ASN A 194 18.08 7.49 -23.38
N GLY A 195 19.05 6.58 -23.55
CA GLY A 195 20.46 6.93 -23.70
C GLY A 195 21.11 7.51 -22.43
N VAL A 196 20.55 7.24 -21.25
CA VAL A 196 21.12 7.66 -19.97
C VAL A 196 22.02 6.54 -19.43
N SER A 197 23.28 6.86 -19.17
CA SER A 197 24.27 5.91 -18.68
C SER A 197 24.11 5.67 -17.18
N VAL A 198 23.96 4.40 -16.80
CA VAL A 198 24.04 3.96 -15.40
C VAL A 198 25.51 3.70 -15.05
N LEU A 199 26.09 4.57 -14.22
CA LEU A 199 27.52 4.51 -13.88
C LEU A 199 27.80 3.51 -12.76
N ALA A 200 26.89 3.40 -11.81
CA ALA A 200 26.97 2.47 -10.69
C ALA A 200 25.57 2.05 -10.24
N VAL A 201 25.46 0.80 -9.81
CA VAL A 201 24.28 0.27 -9.10
C VAL A 201 24.80 -0.36 -7.81
N SER A 202 24.44 0.21 -6.67
CA SER A 202 24.81 -0.32 -5.36
C SER A 202 23.58 -0.87 -4.66
N SER A 203 23.72 -2.03 -4.03
CA SER A 203 22.67 -2.60 -3.21
C SER A 203 22.79 -2.10 -1.77
N TYR A 204 21.66 -1.81 -1.13
CA TYR A 204 21.63 -1.48 0.30
C TYR A 204 22.37 -2.54 1.15
N ASP A 205 22.24 -3.82 0.81
CA ASP A 205 22.85 -4.94 1.53
C ASP A 205 24.40 -4.92 1.52
N GLN A 206 25.03 -4.10 0.67
CA GLN A 206 26.48 -3.93 0.66
C GLN A 206 27.00 -3.10 1.84
N GLY A 207 26.10 -2.49 2.61
CA GLY A 207 26.44 -1.59 3.70
C GLY A 207 26.99 -0.25 3.21
N VAL A 208 27.15 0.68 4.15
CA VAL A 208 27.59 2.06 3.89
C VAL A 208 28.94 2.09 3.18
N ASP A 209 29.89 1.26 3.62
CA ASP A 209 31.25 1.21 3.04
C ASP A 209 31.24 0.69 1.60
N GLY A 210 30.51 -0.39 1.32
CA GLY A 210 30.41 -0.94 -0.04
C GLY A 210 29.72 0.04 -1.01
N ILE A 211 28.69 0.75 -0.54
CA ILE A 211 28.02 1.80 -1.32
C ILE A 211 28.99 2.96 -1.59
N SER A 212 29.73 3.39 -0.57
CA SER A 212 30.74 4.46 -0.69
C SER A 212 31.80 4.12 -1.74
N GLU A 213 32.41 2.94 -1.63
CA GLU A 213 33.46 2.50 -2.56
C GLU A 213 32.98 2.45 -4.00
N SER A 214 31.71 2.12 -4.23
CA SER A 214 31.08 2.10 -5.55
C SER A 214 30.84 3.52 -6.08
N PHE A 215 30.24 4.39 -5.27
CA PHE A 215 29.82 5.72 -5.71
C PHE A 215 30.99 6.71 -5.82
N LEU A 216 32.04 6.58 -4.99
CA LEU A 216 33.24 7.42 -5.09
C LEU A 216 34.09 7.14 -6.34
N LYS A 217 33.93 5.97 -6.96
CA LYS A 217 34.65 5.59 -8.19
C LYS A 217 34.02 6.15 -9.46
N VAL A 218 32.84 6.74 -9.36
CA VAL A 218 32.09 7.25 -10.51
C VAL A 218 31.79 8.74 -10.36
N ASP A 219 31.84 9.45 -11.47
CA ASP A 219 31.43 10.86 -11.52
C ASP A 219 29.93 10.94 -11.85
N ALA A 220 29.11 10.73 -10.81
CA ALA A 220 27.65 10.79 -10.84
C ALA A 220 27.13 11.97 -9.99
N ARG A 221 26.55 12.98 -10.65
CA ARG A 221 25.83 14.08 -9.98
C ARG A 221 24.45 13.66 -9.48
N TYR A 222 23.75 12.81 -10.24
CA TYR A 222 22.37 12.40 -9.96
C TYR A 222 22.36 10.99 -9.40
N ILE A 223 21.77 10.82 -8.22
CA ILE A 223 21.68 9.53 -7.53
C ILE A 223 20.20 9.21 -7.33
N LEU A 224 19.76 8.09 -7.89
CA LEU A 224 18.38 7.61 -7.81
C LEU A 224 18.27 6.59 -6.69
N SER A 225 17.40 6.84 -5.71
CA SER A 225 17.19 5.96 -4.56
C SER A 225 15.90 5.17 -4.68
N PHE A 226 16.05 3.85 -4.69
CA PHE A 226 14.99 2.86 -4.59
C PHE A 226 15.22 2.03 -3.33
N VAL A 227 15.11 2.69 -2.18
CA VAL A 227 15.30 2.11 -0.84
C VAL A 227 14.25 2.68 0.09
N GLU A 228 13.70 1.84 0.97
CA GLU A 228 12.75 2.26 2.00
C GLU A 228 13.36 3.23 3.01
N GLY A 229 12.55 4.14 3.56
CA GLY A 229 13.04 5.33 4.25
C GLY A 229 13.97 5.09 5.44
N GLN A 230 13.72 4.07 6.28
CA GLN A 230 14.65 3.72 7.37
C GLN A 230 15.99 3.19 6.89
N ALA A 231 15.99 2.32 5.88
CA ALA A 231 17.22 1.81 5.28
C ALA A 231 17.96 2.95 4.56
N PHE A 232 17.21 3.83 3.89
CA PHE A 232 17.77 4.97 3.20
C PHE A 232 18.38 5.99 4.16
N TYR A 233 17.77 6.23 5.32
CA TYR A 233 18.32 7.05 6.39
C TYR A 233 19.74 6.62 6.78
N GLN A 234 19.96 5.31 6.96
CA GLN A 234 21.26 4.75 7.32
C GLN A 234 22.33 4.99 6.25
N VAL A 235 21.95 5.14 4.98
CA VAL A 235 22.90 5.41 3.89
C VAL A 235 23.10 6.92 3.71
N TYR A 236 22.01 7.68 3.60
CA TYR A 236 22.02 9.10 3.24
C TYR A 236 22.81 9.94 4.26
N PHE A 237 22.58 9.73 5.56
CA PHE A 237 23.22 10.53 6.61
C PHE A 237 24.61 10.02 7.02
N ASN A 238 24.97 8.77 6.71
CA ASN A 238 26.32 8.24 6.95
C ASN A 238 27.26 8.41 5.75
N LEU A 239 26.79 8.99 4.64
CA LEU A 239 27.59 9.35 3.46
C LEU A 239 27.55 10.87 3.19
N PRO A 240 27.96 11.73 4.13
CA PRO A 240 27.79 13.18 4.02
C PRO A 240 28.56 13.81 2.84
N TYR A 241 29.60 13.15 2.33
CA TYR A 241 30.35 13.58 1.16
C TYR A 241 29.64 13.31 -0.17
N LEU A 242 28.53 12.56 -0.16
CA LEU A 242 27.62 12.39 -1.31
C LEU A 242 26.39 13.30 -1.20
N VAL A 243 26.43 14.28 -0.29
CA VAL A 243 25.37 15.24 -0.04
C VAL A 243 25.92 16.67 -0.21
N GLY A 244 25.09 17.59 -0.67
CA GLY A 244 25.44 19.00 -0.91
C GLY A 244 25.33 19.41 -2.38
N PRO A 245 25.83 20.61 -2.75
CA PRO A 245 25.50 21.28 -4.02
C PRO A 245 25.98 20.56 -5.29
N LYS A 246 26.86 19.57 -5.14
CA LYS A 246 27.35 18.72 -6.25
C LYS A 246 26.44 17.53 -6.55
N PHE A 247 25.52 17.18 -5.65
CA PHE A 247 24.69 15.99 -5.75
C PHE A 247 23.21 16.34 -5.80
N VAL A 248 22.44 15.55 -6.52
CA VAL A 248 20.98 15.59 -6.54
C VAL A 248 20.48 14.18 -6.30
N TRP A 249 19.85 13.98 -5.15
CA TRP A 249 19.19 12.73 -4.81
C TRP A 249 17.72 12.79 -5.19
N ILE A 250 17.26 11.76 -5.90
CA ILE A 250 15.87 11.60 -6.31
C ILE A 250 15.40 10.24 -5.81
N GLY A 251 14.43 10.21 -4.90
CA GLY A 251 14.00 8.97 -4.26
C GLY A 251 12.53 8.68 -4.42
N MET A 252 12.20 7.40 -4.28
CA MET A 252 10.82 6.92 -4.13
C MET A 252 10.32 7.06 -2.69
N ASP A 253 11.23 7.21 -1.72
CA ASP A 253 10.94 7.42 -0.30
C ASP A 253 11.96 8.41 0.29
N THR A 254 11.61 9.03 1.42
CA THR A 254 12.46 9.99 2.15
C THR A 254 13.34 9.27 3.18
N PRO A 255 14.56 9.75 3.45
CA PRO A 255 15.35 9.21 4.55
C PRO A 255 14.72 9.64 5.88
N TYR A 256 14.16 8.69 6.63
CA TYR A 256 13.56 8.94 7.95
C TYR A 256 13.97 7.87 8.96
N ASN A 257 13.99 8.21 10.23
CA ASN A 257 14.19 7.26 11.32
C ASN A 257 13.03 7.34 12.31
N ALA A 258 12.37 6.21 12.56
CA ALA A 258 11.16 6.19 13.37
C ALA A 258 11.46 6.55 14.84
N GLY A 259 10.66 7.44 15.41
CA GLY A 259 10.79 7.85 16.81
C GLY A 259 11.88 8.89 17.09
N THR A 260 12.54 9.43 16.04
CA THR A 260 13.55 10.47 16.18
C THR A 260 13.26 11.62 15.23
N ASN A 261 13.26 12.85 15.74
CA ASN A 261 13.27 14.04 14.90
C ASN A 261 14.65 14.21 14.27
N LEU A 262 14.70 14.61 13.00
CA LEU A 262 15.95 15.00 12.36
C LEU A 262 16.57 16.19 13.10
N SER A 263 17.88 16.14 13.31
CA SER A 263 18.68 17.26 13.79
C SER A 263 18.73 18.38 12.74
N THR A 264 19.09 19.59 13.15
CA THR A 264 19.26 20.72 12.22
C THR A 264 20.25 20.40 11.09
N ALA A 265 21.32 19.67 11.39
CA ALA A 265 22.32 19.27 10.39
C ALA A 265 21.73 18.29 9.36
N GLU A 266 20.90 17.35 9.80
CA GLU A 266 20.22 16.41 8.91
C GLU A 266 19.16 17.12 8.05
N ILE A 267 18.41 18.06 8.62
CA ILE A 267 17.46 18.90 7.88
C ILE A 267 18.18 19.69 6.79
N ASP A 268 19.35 20.27 7.11
CA ASP A 268 20.15 20.98 6.12
C ASP A 268 20.75 20.04 5.06
N ALA A 269 21.11 18.81 5.43
CA ALA A 269 21.63 17.80 4.51
C ALA A 269 20.57 17.28 3.52
N VAL A 270 19.29 17.24 3.88
CA VAL A 270 18.21 16.83 2.94
C VAL A 270 17.77 17.96 2.00
N ARG A 271 18.29 19.19 2.14
CA ARG A 271 17.94 20.29 1.24
C ARG A 271 18.33 19.95 -0.20
N GLY A 272 17.34 20.02 -1.09
CA GLY A 272 17.51 19.69 -2.50
C GLY A 272 17.28 18.21 -2.85
N PHE A 273 16.96 17.36 -1.86
CA PHE A 273 16.40 16.04 -2.12
C PHE A 273 15.05 16.16 -2.82
N ILE A 274 14.78 15.24 -3.76
CA ILE A 274 13.55 15.21 -4.54
C ILE A 274 12.82 13.90 -4.26
N LEU A 275 11.63 14.00 -3.67
CA LEU A 275 10.72 12.88 -3.51
C LEU A 275 9.80 12.78 -4.72
N ILE A 276 9.72 11.60 -5.33
CA ILE A 276 8.67 11.25 -6.28
C ILE A 276 7.65 10.37 -5.56
N ALA A 277 6.54 10.98 -5.14
CA ALA A 277 5.45 10.32 -4.45
C ALA A 277 4.14 10.43 -5.24
N PRO A 278 3.17 9.52 -5.01
CA PRO A 278 1.81 9.70 -5.50
C PRO A 278 1.26 11.06 -5.06
N LYS A 279 0.46 11.69 -5.92
CA LYS A 279 -0.27 12.89 -5.55
C LYS A 279 -1.35 12.52 -4.54
N THR A 280 -1.31 13.14 -3.36
CA THR A 280 -2.37 13.02 -2.36
C THR A 280 -3.52 13.97 -2.68
N GLU A 281 -4.73 13.59 -2.24
CA GLU A 281 -5.91 14.44 -2.39
C GLU A 281 -5.76 15.71 -1.55
N SER A 282 -6.13 16.86 -2.11
CA SER A 282 -5.99 18.13 -1.40
C SER A 282 -6.94 18.21 -0.22
N SER A 283 -6.48 18.71 0.92
CA SER A 283 -7.30 18.97 2.10
C SER A 283 -8.43 19.97 1.87
N ASN A 284 -8.34 20.77 0.80
CA ASN A 284 -9.37 21.71 0.38
C ASN A 284 -10.31 21.15 -0.69
N SER A 285 -10.15 19.90 -1.10
CA SER A 285 -11.02 19.29 -2.10
C SER A 285 -12.38 18.91 -1.49
N ALA A 286 -13.43 18.90 -2.31
CA ALA A 286 -14.75 18.46 -1.88
C ALA A 286 -14.77 16.97 -1.48
N PRO A 287 -14.14 16.03 -2.22
CA PRO A 287 -14.05 14.62 -1.81
C PRO A 287 -13.37 14.43 -0.45
N TYR A 288 -12.25 15.12 -0.22
CA TYR A 288 -11.56 15.11 1.07
C TYR A 288 -12.49 15.61 2.18
N SER A 289 -13.12 16.76 1.97
CA SER A 289 -13.94 17.41 3.00
C SER A 289 -15.12 16.52 3.41
N HIS A 290 -15.73 15.86 2.43
CA HIS A 290 -16.81 14.91 2.64
C HIS A 290 -16.34 13.68 3.43
N LEU A 291 -15.32 12.96 2.95
CA LEU A 291 -14.83 11.76 3.62
C LEU A 291 -14.29 12.06 5.02
N ASN A 292 -13.60 13.19 5.21
CA ASN A 292 -13.16 13.64 6.52
C ASN A 292 -14.35 13.88 7.46
N ALA A 293 -15.43 14.51 7.01
CA ALA A 293 -16.62 14.71 7.83
C ALA A 293 -17.32 13.38 8.18
N SER A 294 -17.51 12.49 7.20
CA SER A 294 -18.07 11.15 7.40
C SER A 294 -17.25 10.33 8.39
N TRP A 295 -15.92 10.38 8.26
CA TRP A 295 -15.00 9.70 9.18
C TRP A 295 -15.16 10.19 10.61
N HIS A 296 -15.17 11.51 10.84
CA HIS A 296 -15.35 12.09 12.17
C HIS A 296 -16.72 11.72 12.78
N ALA A 297 -17.78 11.72 11.98
CA ALA A 297 -19.10 11.29 12.42
C ALA A 297 -19.10 9.79 12.81
N TYR A 298 -18.47 8.94 12.00
CA TYR A 298 -18.37 7.50 12.24
C TYR A 298 -17.58 7.18 13.51
N ILE A 299 -16.36 7.71 13.67
CA ILE A 299 -15.52 7.43 14.84
C ILE A 299 -16.12 7.95 16.14
N SER A 300 -16.93 9.03 16.09
CA SER A 300 -17.62 9.55 17.27
C SER A 300 -18.62 8.54 17.86
N GLN A 301 -19.20 7.68 17.02
CA GLN A 301 -20.12 6.62 17.42
C GLN A 301 -19.39 5.42 18.03
N LEU A 302 -18.10 5.24 17.74
CA LEU A 302 -17.29 4.13 18.24
C LEU A 302 -16.77 4.36 19.67
N HIS A 303 -16.99 5.54 20.26
CA HIS A 303 -16.53 5.92 21.60
C HIS A 303 -15.03 5.63 21.85
N LEU A 304 -14.19 5.81 20.84
CA LEU A 304 -12.75 5.57 20.93
C LEU A 304 -12.05 6.66 21.76
N ALA A 305 -10.97 6.30 22.44
CA ALA A 305 -10.09 7.29 23.07
C ALA A 305 -9.50 8.25 22.01
N SER A 306 -9.36 9.53 22.33
CA SER A 306 -8.87 10.58 21.42
C SER A 306 -7.49 10.28 20.79
N SER A 307 -6.65 9.51 21.47
CA SER A 307 -5.35 9.02 20.95
C SER A 307 -5.45 7.97 19.83
N ARG A 308 -6.67 7.53 19.49
CA ARG A 308 -6.98 6.58 18.41
C ARG A 308 -7.80 7.20 17.28
N ALA A 309 -7.98 8.53 17.29
CA ALA A 309 -8.75 9.27 16.30
C ALA A 309 -7.84 10.25 15.52
N PRO A 310 -6.98 9.76 14.61
CA PRO A 310 -6.15 10.64 13.79
C PRO A 310 -7.00 11.42 12.78
N THR A 311 -6.46 12.58 12.41
CA THR A 311 -7.03 13.40 11.35
C THR A 311 -6.70 12.79 9.98
N TYR A 312 -7.55 12.99 8.98
CA TYR A 312 -7.37 12.48 7.60
C TYR A 312 -5.97 12.79 7.03
N LEU A 313 -5.31 13.88 7.44
CA LEU A 313 -3.95 14.26 7.02
C LEU A 313 -2.83 13.30 7.50
N GLU A 314 -3.09 12.43 8.48
CA GLU A 314 -2.14 11.43 8.97
C GLU A 314 -2.32 10.06 8.28
N ILE A 315 -3.24 9.98 7.30
CA ILE A 315 -3.83 8.75 6.78
C ILE A 315 -3.62 8.70 5.26
N GLU A 316 -2.36 8.66 4.79
CA GLU A 316 -2.09 8.45 3.35
C GLU A 316 -2.50 7.04 2.88
N MET A 317 -2.57 6.07 3.79
CA MET A 317 -2.71 4.66 3.45
C MET A 317 -4.19 4.16 3.46
N PRO A 318 -5.04 4.50 4.44
CA PRO A 318 -6.41 3.97 4.51
C PRO A 318 -7.49 4.48 3.54
N VAL A 319 -7.31 5.57 2.79
CA VAL A 319 -8.36 6.06 1.85
C VAL A 319 -8.66 5.02 0.76
N GLY A 320 -7.65 4.26 0.35
CA GLY A 320 -7.83 3.21 -0.64
C GLY A 320 -8.76 2.08 -0.17
N ALA A 321 -8.94 1.90 1.15
CA ALA A 321 -9.95 1.00 1.71
C ALA A 321 -11.36 1.41 1.30
N TYR A 322 -11.68 2.69 1.52
CA TYR A 322 -12.97 3.28 1.20
C TYR A 322 -13.23 3.20 -0.31
N ASP A 323 -12.24 3.57 -1.13
CA ASP A 323 -12.33 3.52 -2.59
C ASP A 323 -12.45 2.09 -3.13
N CYS A 324 -11.78 1.11 -2.51
CA CYS A 324 -11.89 -0.30 -2.87
C CYS A 324 -13.34 -0.78 -2.73
N ILE A 325 -13.98 -0.49 -1.59
CA ILE A 325 -15.37 -0.88 -1.33
C ILE A 325 -16.31 -0.23 -2.36
N TYR A 326 -16.20 1.08 -2.57
CA TYR A 326 -17.04 1.76 -3.56
C TYR A 326 -16.82 1.21 -4.97
N THR A 327 -15.57 0.93 -5.34
CA THR A 327 -15.25 0.34 -6.65
C THR A 327 -15.90 -1.03 -6.83
N ILE A 328 -15.85 -1.88 -5.80
CA ILE A 328 -16.55 -3.17 -5.78
C ILE A 328 -18.06 -2.95 -5.96
N ALA A 329 -18.66 -2.06 -5.17
CA ALA A 329 -20.10 -1.81 -5.19
C ALA A 329 -20.60 -1.29 -6.55
N TYR A 330 -19.91 -0.30 -7.14
CA TYR A 330 -20.25 0.18 -8.49
C TYR A 330 -20.06 -0.90 -9.56
N GLY A 331 -19.06 -1.77 -9.41
CA GLY A 331 -18.88 -2.92 -10.28
C GLY A 331 -20.06 -3.89 -10.19
N LEU A 332 -20.46 -4.26 -8.97
CA LEU A 332 -21.60 -5.14 -8.71
C LEU A 332 -22.92 -4.54 -9.22
N ASP A 333 -23.15 -3.25 -9.01
CA ASP A 333 -24.35 -2.55 -9.47
C ASP A 333 -24.46 -2.58 -11.00
N LYS A 334 -23.35 -2.31 -11.71
CA LYS A 334 -23.31 -2.44 -13.17
C LYS A 334 -23.62 -3.86 -13.64
N VAL A 335 -23.05 -4.88 -12.99
CA VAL A 335 -23.31 -6.28 -13.34
C VAL A 335 -24.78 -6.63 -13.09
N TYR A 336 -25.34 -6.24 -11.94
CA TYR A 336 -26.73 -6.47 -11.59
C TYR A 336 -27.69 -5.84 -12.62
N ASN A 337 -27.42 -4.59 -13.00
CA ASN A 337 -28.22 -3.84 -13.97
C ASN A 337 -28.08 -4.37 -15.40
N LEU A 338 -26.89 -4.84 -15.80
CA LEU A 338 -26.65 -5.35 -17.16
C LEU A 338 -27.30 -6.70 -17.42
N PHE A 339 -27.33 -7.58 -16.41
CA PHE A 339 -27.74 -8.96 -16.63
C PHE A 339 -29.13 -9.27 -16.07
N HIS A 340 -29.75 -8.37 -15.29
CA HIS A 340 -30.96 -8.68 -14.49
C HIS A 340 -30.84 -9.99 -13.70
N VAL A 341 -29.59 -10.41 -13.46
CA VAL A 341 -29.26 -11.65 -12.80
C VAL A 341 -29.49 -11.37 -11.33
N LYS A 342 -30.43 -12.11 -10.71
CA LYS A 342 -30.34 -12.39 -9.28
C LYS A 342 -28.90 -12.84 -9.07
N ILE A 343 -28.06 -12.07 -8.37
CA ILE A 343 -26.65 -12.40 -8.15
C ILE A 343 -26.62 -13.90 -7.81
N LEU A 344 -26.22 -14.71 -8.79
CA LEU A 344 -26.32 -16.16 -8.69
C LEU A 344 -25.14 -16.55 -7.81
N ILE A 345 -25.45 -16.64 -6.52
CA ILE A 345 -24.58 -17.19 -5.50
C ILE A 345 -24.38 -18.67 -5.85
N PRO A 346 -23.12 -19.16 -5.95
CA PRO A 346 -22.83 -20.58 -6.12
C PRO A 346 -23.50 -21.48 -5.08
#